data_AF-A0A6N0JEC7-F1
#
_entry.id   AF-A0A6N0JEC7-F1
#
_cell.length_a   1.000
_cell.length_b   1.000
_cell.length_c   1.000
_cell.angle_alpha   90.00
_cell.angle_beta   90.00
_cell.angle_gamma   90.00
#
_symmetry.space_group_name_H-M   'P 1'
#
loop_
_entity.id
_entity.type
_entity.pdbx_description
1 polymer ?
#
loop_
_entity_poly.entity_id
_entity_poly.type
_entity_poly.pdbx_seq_one_letter_code
_entity_poly.pdbx_strand_id
1 'polypeptide(L)' 'MERDELLVQMISRAADLRNFGDWVDILGKYADCLAQVGTKLTPDEVEQFLEVGAVFYRTLARAEDYRQNFRSEMKD' A
#
# COMPACT_ATOMS: atom_id res chain seq x y z
N MET A 1 14.42 -15.27 -4.91
CA MET A 1 13.94 -14.91 -3.56
C MET A 1 12.51 -15.37 -3.51
N GLU A 2 12.21 -16.25 -2.56
CA GLU A 2 10.90 -16.89 -2.47
C GLU A 2 9.87 -15.90 -1.90
N ARG A 3 8.59 -16.12 -2.22
CA ARG A 3 7.48 -15.26 -1.76
C ARG A 3 7.49 -15.05 -0.24
N ASP A 4 7.76 -16.10 0.54
CA ASP A 4 7.71 -16.04 1.99
C ASP A 4 8.87 -15.23 2.58
N GLU A 5 10.05 -15.27 1.95
CA GLU A 5 11.18 -14.42 2.32
C GLU A 5 10.85 -12.95 2.10
N LEU A 6 10.20 -12.63 0.99
CA LEU A 6 9.71 -11.29 0.69
C LEU A 6 8.69 -10.82 1.73
N LEU A 7 7.72 -11.67 2.09
CA LEU A 7 6.69 -11.34 3.07
C LEU A 7 7.28 -11.07 4.45
N VAL A 8 8.17 -11.96 4.93
CA VAL A 8 8.85 -11.79 6.22
C VAL A 8 9.61 -10.47 6.25
N GLN A 9 10.32 -10.13 5.16
CA GLN A 9 11.01 -8.86 5.05
C GLN A 9 10.04 -7.67 5.07
N MET A 10 8.93 -7.72 4.35
CA MET A 10 7.95 -6.63 4.34
C MET A 10 7.34 -6.37 5.72
N ILE A 11 7.00 -7.43 6.47
CA ILE A 11 6.39 -7.33 7.81
C ILE A 11 7.40 -6.83 8.84
N SER A 12 8.66 -7.28 8.74
CA SER A 12 9.69 -6.99 9.75
C SER A 12 10.38 -5.64 9.51
N ARG A 13 10.15 -5.02 8.36
CA ARG A 13 10.83 -3.77 7.99
C ARG A 13 10.21 -2.60 8.75
N ALA A 14 11.03 -1.94 9.55
CA ALA A 14 10.71 -0.64 10.11
C ALA A 14 10.69 0.40 8.99
N ALA A 15 9.55 0.53 8.30
CA ALA A 15 9.30 1.62 7.38
C ALA A 15 8.99 2.88 8.19
N ASP A 16 9.62 4.00 7.86
CA ASP A 16 9.31 5.27 8.49
C ASP A 16 7.96 5.77 7.98
N LEU A 17 6.91 5.39 8.70
CA LEU A 17 5.51 5.72 8.42
C LEU A 17 5.10 7.06 9.04
N ARG A 18 6.03 7.84 9.61
CA ARG A 18 5.66 8.96 10.49
C ARG A 18 4.99 10.15 9.78
N ASN A 19 5.12 10.28 8.46
CA ASN A 19 4.67 11.49 7.73
C ASN A 19 4.04 11.18 6.35
N PHE A 20 2.91 10.47 6.30
CA PHE A 20 2.03 10.50 5.12
C PHE A 20 0.68 11.13 5.51
N GLY A 21 0.19 12.04 4.67
CA GLY A 21 -1.05 12.78 4.94
C GLY A 21 -2.29 11.93 4.73
N ASP A 22 -2.27 11.07 3.69
CA ASP A 22 -3.34 10.14 3.36
C ASP A 22 -2.77 8.84 2.73
N TRP A 23 -3.59 7.79 2.64
CA TRP A 23 -3.30 6.54 1.94
C TRP A 23 -2.97 6.75 0.46
N VAL A 24 -3.48 7.82 -0.15
CA VAL A 24 -3.12 8.22 -1.52
C VAL A 24 -1.62 8.53 -1.62
N ASP A 25 -1.02 9.14 -0.60
CA ASP A 25 0.42 9.45 -0.60
C ASP A 25 1.26 8.17 -0.59
N ILE A 26 0.82 7.13 0.14
CA ILE A 26 1.47 5.81 0.13
C ILE A 26 1.36 5.16 -1.25
N LEU A 27 0.18 5.23 -1.88
CA LEU A 27 0.01 4.71 -3.23
C LEU A 27 0.87 5.48 -4.24
N GLY A 28 1.07 6.79 -4.03
CA GLY A 28 2.02 7.59 -4.78
C GLY A 28 3.45 7.07 -4.68
N LYS A 29 3.93 6.76 -3.47
CA LYS A 29 5.26 6.15 -3.28
C LYS A 29 5.40 4.80 -3.95
N TYR A 30 4.34 4.00 -3.94
CA TYR A 30 4.31 2.74 -4.67
C TYR A 30 4.44 2.97 -6.20
N ALA A 31 3.69 3.94 -6.74
CA ALA A 31 3.75 4.30 -8.16
C ALA A 31 5.13 4.85 -8.56
N ASP A 32 5.77 5.66 -7.71
CA ASP A 32 7.15 6.14 -7.92
C ASP A 32 8.13 4.97 -8.06
N CYS A 33 8.06 3.98 -7.17
CA CYS A 33 8.87 2.77 -7.22
C CYS A 33 8.61 1.96 -8.49
N LEU A 34 7.33 1.80 -8.86
CA LEU A 34 6.93 1.09 -10.08
C LEU A 34 7.47 1.79 -11.34
N ALA A 35 7.40 3.13 -11.40
CA ALA A 35 7.93 3.90 -12.51
C ALA A 35 9.45 3.73 -12.69
N GLN A 36 10.20 3.61 -11.58
CA GLN A 36 11.65 3.39 -11.63
C GLN A 36 12.05 2.01 -12.18
N VAL A 37 11.24 0.97 -11.90
CA VAL A 37 11.53 -0.40 -12.34
C VAL A 37 10.75 -0.79 -13.60
N GLY A 38 9.75 -0.01 -13.99
CA GLY A 38 8.78 -0.34 -15.04
C GLY A 38 9.40 -0.61 -16.40
N THR A 39 10.54 -0.01 -16.73
CA THR A 39 11.25 -0.28 -17.99
C THR A 39 11.82 -1.71 -18.06
N LYS A 40 11.87 -2.43 -16.94
CA LYS A 40 12.33 -3.82 -16.85
C LYS A 40 11.17 -4.83 -16.79
N LEU A 41 9.93 -4.33 -16.72
CA LEU A 41 8.73 -5.13 -16.61
C LEU A 41 8.05 -5.22 -17.98
N THR A 42 7.39 -6.34 -18.22
CA THR A 42 6.43 -6.49 -19.29
C THR A 42 5.16 -5.68 -18.99
N PRO A 43 4.36 -5.32 -20.01
CA PRO A 43 3.09 -4.64 -19.78
C PRO A 43 2.14 -5.39 -18.83
N ASP A 44 2.09 -6.72 -18.93
CA ASP A 44 1.25 -7.56 -18.06
C ASP A 44 1.72 -7.54 -16.61
N GLU A 45 3.03 -7.54 -16.37
CA GLU A 45 3.58 -7.38 -15.02
C GLU A 45 3.25 -5.99 -14.45
N VAL A 46 3.34 -4.93 -15.25
CA VAL A 46 2.93 -3.59 -14.83
C VAL A 46 1.46 -3.58 -14.42
N GLU A 47 0.57 -4.18 -15.21
CA GLU A 47 -0.86 -4.27 -14.89
C GLU A 47 -1.09 -5.02 -13.56
N GLN A 48 -0.41 -6.15 -13.35
CA GLN A 48 -0.51 -6.90 -12.09
C GLN A 48 -0.07 -6.06 -10.88
N PHE A 49 1.00 -5.26 -11.01
CA PHE A 49 1.41 -4.35 -9.95
C PHE A 49 0.35 -3.25 -9.70
N LEU A 50 -0.23 -2.68 -10.76
CA LEU A 50 -1.31 -1.70 -10.62
C LEU A 50 -2.54 -2.29 -9.89
N GLU A 51 -2.95 -3.51 -10.24
CA GLU A 51 -4.05 -4.21 -9.59
C GLU A 51 -3.77 -4.42 -8.09
N VAL A 52 -2.59 -4.94 -7.74
CA VAL A 52 -2.20 -5.19 -6.35
C VAL A 52 -2.13 -3.89 -5.54
N GLY A 53 -1.54 -2.83 -6.11
CA GLY A 53 -1.50 -1.50 -5.49
C GLY A 53 -2.91 -0.96 -5.20
N ALA A 54 -3.84 -1.11 -6.14
CA ALA A 54 -5.23 -0.68 -5.98
C ALA A 54 -5.98 -1.48 -4.89
N VAL A 55 -5.72 -2.78 -4.76
CA VAL A 55 -6.27 -3.63 -3.69
C VAL A 55 -5.73 -3.20 -2.32
N PHE A 56 -4.43 -2.94 -2.21
CA PHE A 56 -3.83 -2.44 -0.96
C PHE A 56 -4.45 -1.12 -0.54
N TYR A 57 -4.52 -0.13 -1.45
CA TYR A 57 -5.12 1.17 -1.17
C TYR A 57 -6.56 1.05 -0.66
N ARG A 58 -7.43 0.33 -1.39
CA ARG A 58 -8.84 0.18 -0.99
C ARG A 58 -9.00 -0.51 0.36
N THR A 59 -8.15 -1.49 0.65
CA THR A 59 -8.17 -2.21 1.93
C THR A 59 -7.80 -1.29 3.09
N LEU A 60 -6.75 -0.48 2.92
CA LEU A 60 -6.27 0.45 3.94
C LEU A 60 -7.23 1.63 4.16
N ALA A 61 -7.72 2.24 3.07
CA ALA A 61 -8.72 3.30 3.12
C ALA A 61 -9.98 2.83 3.86
N ARG A 62 -10.50 1.64 3.53
CA ARG A 62 -11.66 1.06 4.22
C ARG A 62 -11.39 0.81 5.70
N ALA A 63 -10.20 0.32 6.06
CA ALA A 63 -9.84 0.08 7.45
C ALA A 63 -9.77 1.39 8.26
N GLU A 64 -9.31 2.49 7.63
CA GLU A 64 -9.32 3.81 8.26
C GLU A 64 -10.75 4.35 8.43
N ASP A 65 -11.60 4.23 7.41
CA ASP A 65 -13.02 4.62 7.50
C ASP A 65 -13.72 3.91 8.67
N TYR A 66 -13.49 2.59 8.84
CA TYR A 66 -13.99 1.86 9.99
C TYR A 66 -13.47 2.41 11.32
N ARG A 67 -12.18 2.75 11.43
CA ARG A 67 -11.60 3.31 12.65
C ARG A 67 -12.19 4.67 13.01
N GLN A 68 -12.45 5.52 12.01
CA GLN A 68 -13.02 6.85 12.22
C GLN A 68 -14.51 6.78 12.59
N ASN A 69 -15.28 5.95 11.90
CA ASN A 69 -16.71 5.77 12.18
C ASN A 69 -16.95 5.16 13.56
N PHE A 70 -16.20 4.11 13.93
CA PHE A 70 -16.31 3.49 15.26
C PHE A 70 -15.91 4.46 16.40
N ARG A 71 -14.95 5.37 16.14
CA ARG A 71 -14.57 6.42 17.09
C ARG A 71 -15.64 7.50 17.24
N SER A 72 -16.43 7.75 16.19
CA SER A 72 -17.54 8.70 16.23
C SER A 72 -18.70 8.16 17.06
N GLU A 73 -19.05 6.88 16.91
CA GLU A 73 -20.15 6.22 17.63
C GLU A 73 -19.92 6.09 19.15
N MET A 74 -18.66 6.15 19.62
CA MET A 74 -18.33 6.12 21.05
C MET A 74 -18.30 7.51 21.73
N LYS A 75 -18.52 8.59 20.97
CA LYS A 75 -18.51 9.97 21.48
C LYS A 75 -19.90 10.58 21.67
N ASP A 76 -20.94 9.89 21.21
CA ASP A 76 -22.35 10.20 21.42
C ASP A 76 -22.93 9.38 22.59
#